data_AF-A0A147K4S6-F1
#
_entry.id   AF-A0A147K4S6-F1
#
_cell.length_a   1.000
_cell.length_b   1.000
_cell.length_c   1.000
_cell.angle_alpha   90.00
_cell.angle_beta   90.00
_cell.angle_gamma   90.00
#
_symmetry.space_group_name_H-M   'P 1'
#
loop_
_entity.id
_entity.type
_entity.pdbx_description
1 polymer ?
#
loop_
_entity_poly.entity_id
_entity_poly.type
_entity_poly.pdbx_seq_one_letter_code
_entity_poly.pdbx_strand_id
1 'polypeptide(L)'
;MNWKKWIGIIGMASVLLVGCSEGEEKEDQPKEETATQEEQDVINENSNLLTEIPEVVEPADLPEEEKEMILSDFNKYITTFNEEDVDGYMATLSKTPLNFSYEDEEKTVRGLFSYLDMNRIAENVTVISFNGSRADVYADMTAETTMIETGETAKKSGKQVTIMQKTDDGWKVSGIFFQES
;
A
#
# COMPACT_ATOMS: atom_id res chain seq x y z
N MET A 1 37.04 -55.93 20.24
CA MET A 1 38.26 -56.14 19.41
C MET A 1 38.34 -54.94 18.47
N ASN A 2 38.88 -53.82 18.96
CA ASN A 2 40.22 -53.33 18.59
C ASN A 2 40.52 -53.49 17.09
N TRP A 3 40.67 -52.37 16.39
CA TRP A 3 41.98 -51.94 15.89
C TRP A 3 41.88 -50.65 15.04
N LYS A 4 42.42 -49.56 15.60
CA LYS A 4 43.31 -48.53 15.01
C LYS A 4 43.16 -48.24 13.50
N LYS A 5 42.78 -47.00 13.13
CA LYS A 5 43.66 -45.83 12.87
C LYS A 5 44.71 -46.05 11.75
N TRP A 6 44.90 -44.99 10.97
CA TRP A 6 46.18 -44.38 10.53
C TRP A 6 46.25 -44.05 9.02
N ILE A 7 46.51 -42.74 8.76
CA ILE A 7 47.36 -42.15 7.70
C ILE A 7 46.82 -42.26 6.27
N GLY A 8 46.70 -41.22 5.47
CA GLY A 8 47.26 -39.86 5.50
C GLY A 8 47.74 -39.48 4.09
N ILE A 9 48.09 -38.19 3.94
CA ILE A 9 49.08 -37.64 2.98
C ILE A 9 48.54 -37.28 1.57
N ILE A 10 48.33 -35.96 1.34
CA ILE A 10 49.14 -35.04 0.49
C ILE A 10 49.04 -35.34 -1.01
N GLY A 11 48.66 -34.33 -1.79
CA GLY A 11 48.90 -34.36 -3.24
C GLY A 11 48.34 -33.15 -3.98
N MET A 12 49.16 -32.11 -4.08
CA MET A 12 49.00 -30.97 -4.98
C MET A 12 48.99 -31.40 -6.46
N ALA A 13 48.43 -30.53 -7.31
CA ALA A 13 48.40 -30.55 -8.78
C ALA A 13 47.29 -31.45 -9.37
N SER A 14 46.42 -31.00 -10.28
CA SER A 14 46.70 -30.10 -11.41
C SER A 14 45.37 -29.49 -11.86
N VAL A 15 45.25 -28.16 -11.90
CA VAL A 15 44.15 -27.51 -12.63
C VAL A 15 44.46 -27.64 -14.10
N LEU A 16 43.86 -28.63 -14.75
CA LEU A 16 43.79 -28.71 -16.20
C LEU A 16 42.60 -27.85 -16.64
N LEU A 17 42.91 -26.65 -17.14
CA LEU A 17 42.01 -25.95 -18.05
C LEU A 17 41.97 -26.74 -19.36
N VAL A 18 40.77 -27.13 -19.80
CA VAL A 18 40.25 -27.05 -21.18
C VAL A 18 38.92 -27.79 -21.22
N GLY A 19 37.90 -27.10 -21.73
CA GLY A 19 36.69 -27.71 -22.26
C GLY A 19 35.42 -26.96 -21.90
N CYS A 20 35.12 -25.87 -22.63
CA CYS A 20 33.77 -25.34 -22.69
C CYS A 20 32.82 -26.45 -23.17
N SER A 21 31.90 -26.83 -22.30
CA SER A 21 30.59 -27.33 -22.67
C SER A 21 29.63 -26.75 -21.65
N GLU A 22 28.87 -25.76 -22.12
CA GLU A 22 27.82 -25.00 -21.44
C GLU A 22 26.96 -25.91 -20.55
N GLY A 23 26.86 -25.54 -19.27
CA GLY A 23 26.05 -26.27 -18.29
C GLY A 23 26.38 -25.84 -16.86
N GLU A 24 25.99 -24.63 -16.47
CA GLU A 24 26.00 -24.21 -15.06
C GLU A 24 24.60 -24.33 -14.46
N GLU A 25 24.54 -25.05 -13.33
CA GLU A 25 23.41 -25.06 -12.41
C GLU A 25 23.49 -23.86 -11.44
N LYS A 26 22.35 -23.17 -11.31
CA LYS A 26 21.78 -22.50 -10.11
C LYS A 26 22.46 -21.24 -9.56
N GLU A 27 21.80 -20.10 -9.81
CA GLU A 27 21.42 -19.15 -8.75
C GLU A 27 19.92 -18.84 -8.90
N ASP A 28 19.16 -19.14 -7.84
CA ASP A 28 17.74 -18.87 -7.70
C ASP A 28 17.62 -17.44 -7.13
N GLN A 29 17.41 -16.46 -8.01
CA GLN A 29 17.05 -15.09 -7.58
C GLN A 29 15.52 -14.97 -7.47
N PRO A 30 14.99 -14.25 -6.47
CA PRO A 30 13.57 -14.00 -6.37
C PRO A 30 13.11 -13.27 -7.63
N LYS A 31 12.07 -13.79 -8.28
CA LYS A 31 11.36 -13.06 -9.33
C LYS A 31 10.81 -11.77 -8.71
N GLU A 32 11.46 -10.64 -9.01
CA GLU A 32 10.76 -9.37 -9.06
C GLU A 32 9.63 -9.53 -10.08
N GLU A 33 8.39 -9.55 -9.59
CA GLU A 33 7.23 -9.35 -10.44
C GLU A 33 7.38 -7.97 -11.08
N THR A 34 7.57 -7.97 -12.39
CA THR A 34 7.73 -6.74 -13.16
C THR A 34 6.38 -6.05 -13.18
N ALA A 35 6.25 -4.95 -12.44
CA ALA A 35 5.05 -4.11 -12.45
C ALA A 35 4.69 -3.77 -13.91
N THR A 36 3.41 -3.87 -14.22
CA THR A 36 2.87 -3.54 -15.55
C THR A 36 3.12 -2.07 -15.88
N GLN A 37 3.09 -1.72 -17.16
CA GLN A 37 3.35 -0.35 -17.62
C GLN A 37 2.32 0.65 -17.03
N GLU A 38 1.07 0.20 -16.83
CA GLU A 38 0.02 0.97 -16.16
C GLU A 38 0.30 1.17 -14.66
N GLU A 39 0.81 0.15 -13.97
CA GLU A 39 1.26 0.28 -12.57
C GLU A 39 2.45 1.22 -12.44
N GLN A 40 3.40 1.19 -13.39
CA GLN A 40 4.56 2.09 -13.39
C GLN A 40 4.19 3.55 -13.62
N ASP A 41 3.25 3.83 -14.55
CA ASP A 41 2.75 5.19 -14.78
C ASP A 41 2.01 5.72 -13.55
N VAL A 42 1.19 4.88 -12.90
CA VAL A 42 0.53 5.19 -11.63
C VAL A 42 1.55 5.49 -10.53
N ILE A 43 2.58 4.66 -10.36
CA ILE A 43 3.64 4.86 -9.36
C ILE A 43 4.41 6.17 -9.62
N ASN A 44 4.72 6.49 -10.88
CA ASN A 44 5.44 7.71 -11.23
C ASN A 44 4.60 8.98 -10.98
N GLU A 45 3.31 8.97 -11.33
CA GLU A 45 2.39 10.06 -10.99
C GLU A 45 2.26 10.25 -9.47
N ASN A 46 2.22 9.15 -8.73
CA ASN A 46 2.08 9.16 -7.27
C ASN A 46 3.37 9.55 -6.53
N SER A 47 4.53 9.30 -7.13
CA SER A 47 5.82 9.74 -6.61
C SER A 47 5.87 11.26 -6.48
N ASN A 48 5.23 11.99 -7.41
CA ASN A 48 5.08 13.44 -7.31
C ASN A 48 4.14 13.86 -6.17
N LEU A 49 3.08 13.08 -5.88
CA LEU A 49 2.17 13.31 -4.74
C LEU A 49 2.87 13.19 -3.38
N LEU A 50 3.96 12.40 -3.30
CA LEU A 50 4.79 12.31 -2.09
C LEU A 50 5.61 13.58 -1.83
N THR A 51 5.84 14.40 -2.87
CA THR A 51 6.62 15.65 -2.78
C THR A 51 5.73 16.89 -2.72
N GLU A 52 4.67 16.96 -3.52
CA GLU A 52 3.72 18.07 -3.57
C GLU A 52 2.32 17.55 -3.93
N ILE A 53 1.33 17.89 -3.12
CA ILE A 53 -0.07 17.61 -3.46
C ILE A 53 -0.50 18.59 -4.57
N PRO A 54 -1.12 18.09 -5.66
CA PRO A 54 -1.51 18.90 -6.80
C PRO A 54 -2.56 19.95 -6.40
N GLU A 55 -2.76 20.90 -7.31
CA GLU A 55 -3.80 21.91 -7.13
C GLU A 55 -5.17 21.25 -6.93
N VAL A 56 -5.91 21.71 -5.92
CA VAL A 56 -7.23 21.16 -5.60
C VAL A 56 -8.26 21.76 -6.55
N VAL A 57 -8.37 21.16 -7.73
CA VAL A 57 -9.30 21.57 -8.79
C VAL A 57 -10.05 20.34 -9.29
N GLU A 58 -11.37 20.45 -9.38
CA GLU A 58 -12.20 19.37 -9.90
C GLU A 58 -12.02 19.22 -11.42
N PRO A 59 -11.83 17.99 -11.94
CA PRO A 59 -11.67 17.76 -13.38
C PRO A 59 -12.98 18.05 -14.13
N ALA A 60 -12.87 18.78 -15.24
CA ALA A 60 -14.02 19.25 -16.01
C ALA A 60 -14.81 18.14 -16.72
N ASP A 61 -14.22 16.96 -16.88
CA ASP A 61 -14.77 15.80 -17.56
C ASP A 61 -15.32 14.73 -16.60
N LEU A 62 -15.30 14.98 -15.28
CA LEU A 62 -15.89 14.10 -14.28
C LEU A 62 -17.44 14.10 -14.38
N PRO A 63 -18.07 12.96 -14.73
CA PRO A 63 -19.53 12.86 -14.71
C PRO A 63 -20.06 12.96 -13.27
N GLU A 64 -21.17 13.67 -13.08
CA GLU A 64 -21.77 13.87 -11.74
C GLU A 64 -22.07 12.54 -11.03
N GLU A 65 -22.59 11.54 -11.77
CA GLU A 65 -22.87 10.21 -11.22
C GLU A 65 -21.60 9.50 -10.73
N GLU A 66 -20.49 9.63 -11.47
CA GLU A 66 -19.20 9.05 -11.05
C GLU A 66 -18.65 9.77 -9.82
N LYS A 67 -18.78 11.09 -9.77
CA LYS A 67 -18.40 11.89 -8.60
C LYS A 67 -19.16 11.45 -7.35
N GLU A 68 -20.48 11.31 -7.44
CA GLU A 68 -21.32 10.85 -6.33
C GLU A 68 -20.89 9.46 -5.85
N MET A 69 -20.63 8.52 -6.76
CA MET A 69 -20.15 7.17 -6.41
C MET A 69 -18.77 7.20 -5.74
N ILE A 70 -17.80 7.93 -6.31
CA ILE A 70 -16.44 8.05 -5.76
C ILE A 70 -16.49 8.62 -4.33
N LEU A 71 -17.24 9.71 -4.12
CA LEU A 71 -17.36 10.35 -2.82
C LEU A 71 -18.13 9.49 -1.82
N SER A 72 -19.15 8.75 -2.28
CA SER A 72 -19.87 7.79 -1.45
C SER A 72 -18.95 6.68 -0.95
N ASP A 73 -18.15 6.08 -1.82
CA ASP A 73 -17.22 4.99 -1.44
C ASP A 73 -16.05 5.52 -0.59
N PHE A 74 -15.56 6.74 -0.84
CA PHE A 74 -14.59 7.40 0.04
C PHE A 74 -15.15 7.65 1.43
N ASN A 75 -16.39 8.15 1.53
CA ASN A 75 -17.05 8.37 2.82
C ASN A 75 -17.26 7.05 3.56
N LYS A 76 -17.65 5.99 2.85
CA LYS A 76 -17.77 4.65 3.44
C LYS A 76 -16.44 4.18 4.03
N TYR A 77 -15.34 4.35 3.31
CA TYR A 77 -13.99 4.04 3.82
C TYR A 77 -13.69 4.74 5.15
N ILE A 78 -13.96 6.05 5.24
CA ILE A 78 -13.78 6.82 6.48
C ILE A 78 -14.72 6.35 7.59
N THR A 79 -16.01 6.18 7.28
CA THR A 79 -17.03 5.77 8.25
C THR A 79 -16.71 4.39 8.83
N THR A 80 -16.41 3.39 8.01
CA THR A 80 -16.08 2.05 8.51
C THR A 80 -14.82 2.03 9.37
N PHE A 81 -13.84 2.89 9.08
CA PHE A 81 -12.67 3.05 9.94
C PHE A 81 -13.06 3.62 11.30
N ASN A 82 -13.86 4.69 11.33
CA ASN A 82 -14.25 5.38 12.56
C ASN A 82 -15.23 4.56 13.42
N GLU A 83 -16.01 3.67 12.81
CA GLU A 83 -16.89 2.73 13.50
C GLU A 83 -16.14 1.49 14.03
N GLU A 84 -14.82 1.42 13.81
CA GLU A 84 -13.97 0.26 14.10
C GLU A 84 -14.47 -1.05 13.42
N ASP A 85 -15.25 -0.91 12.34
CA ASP A 85 -15.72 -2.03 11.52
C ASP A 85 -14.59 -2.49 10.60
N VAL A 86 -13.72 -3.35 11.13
CA VAL A 86 -12.56 -3.89 10.40
C VAL A 86 -13.00 -4.58 9.11
N ASP A 87 -14.06 -5.39 9.13
CA ASP A 87 -14.50 -6.13 7.95
C ASP A 87 -15.07 -5.17 6.88
N GLY A 88 -15.88 -4.19 7.31
CA GLY A 88 -16.37 -3.12 6.46
C GLY A 88 -15.25 -2.28 5.85
N TYR A 89 -14.27 -1.89 6.65
CA TYR A 89 -13.10 -1.14 6.23
C TYR A 89 -12.29 -1.91 5.18
N MET A 90 -11.96 -3.17 5.47
CA MET A 90 -11.22 -4.03 4.54
C MET A 90 -11.99 -4.28 3.23
N ALA A 91 -13.32 -4.20 3.23
CA ALA A 91 -14.15 -4.29 2.02
C ALA A 91 -14.15 -3.01 1.16
N THR A 92 -13.67 -1.89 1.70
CA THR A 92 -13.46 -0.64 0.93
C THR A 92 -12.11 -0.58 0.22
N LEU A 93 -11.17 -1.45 0.58
CA LEU A 93 -9.82 -1.46 0.01
C LEU A 93 -9.73 -2.33 -1.25
N SER A 94 -8.90 -1.92 -2.20
CA SER A 94 -8.55 -2.72 -3.37
C SER A 94 -7.73 -3.93 -2.94
N LYS A 95 -7.89 -5.06 -3.65
CA LYS A 95 -7.07 -6.27 -3.45
C LYS A 95 -5.68 -6.15 -4.09
N THR A 96 -5.47 -5.12 -4.91
CA THR A 96 -4.19 -4.79 -5.54
C THR A 96 -3.80 -3.35 -5.16
N PRO A 97 -3.49 -3.09 -3.87
CA PRO A 97 -3.09 -1.77 -3.41
C PRO A 97 -1.71 -1.37 -3.94
N LEU A 98 -1.49 -0.06 -4.08
CA LEU A 98 -0.31 0.56 -4.66
C LEU A 98 0.79 0.80 -3.63
N ASN A 99 0.44 1.18 -2.39
CA ASN A 99 1.41 1.61 -1.39
C ASN A 99 1.16 1.06 0.02
N PHE A 100 0.33 0.02 0.14
CA PHE A 100 0.14 -0.75 1.37
C PHE A 100 -0.06 -2.24 1.03
N SER A 101 -0.05 -3.12 2.04
CA SER A 101 -0.29 -4.55 1.89
C SER A 101 -1.70 -4.87 2.40
N TYR A 102 -2.56 -5.46 1.55
CA TYR A 102 -3.93 -5.81 1.97
C TYR A 102 -3.94 -6.78 3.16
N GLU A 103 -3.05 -7.78 3.15
CA GLU A 103 -2.98 -8.80 4.22
C GLU A 103 -2.45 -8.26 5.55
N ASP A 104 -1.57 -7.27 5.49
CA ASP A 104 -0.99 -6.67 6.70
C ASP A 104 -1.85 -5.53 7.24
N GLU A 105 -2.63 -4.88 6.40
CA GLU A 105 -3.52 -3.79 6.78
C GLU A 105 -4.58 -4.27 7.78
N GLU A 106 -5.21 -5.43 7.57
CA GLU A 106 -6.21 -5.96 8.51
C GLU A 106 -5.59 -6.17 9.91
N LYS A 107 -4.40 -6.78 9.97
CA LYS A 107 -3.69 -7.03 11.22
C LYS A 107 -3.30 -5.72 11.91
N THR A 108 -2.87 -4.75 11.12
CA THR A 108 -2.44 -3.43 11.60
C THR A 108 -3.61 -2.68 12.22
N VAL A 109 -4.71 -2.55 11.49
CA VAL A 109 -5.91 -1.82 11.95
C VAL A 109 -6.54 -2.52 13.16
N ARG A 110 -6.70 -3.85 13.12
CA ARG A 110 -7.18 -4.63 14.27
C ARG A 110 -6.27 -4.49 15.49
N GLY A 111 -4.95 -4.44 15.27
CA GLY A 111 -3.97 -4.20 16.32
C GLY A 111 -4.16 -2.82 16.95
N LEU A 112 -4.25 -1.77 16.14
CA LEU A 112 -4.42 -0.39 16.60
C LEU A 112 -5.70 -0.22 17.43
N PHE A 113 -6.84 -0.71 16.94
CA PHE A 113 -8.13 -0.61 17.65
C PHE A 113 -8.16 -1.38 18.98
N SER A 114 -7.23 -2.32 19.21
CA SER A 114 -7.17 -3.01 20.51
C SER A 114 -6.66 -2.13 21.67
N TYR A 115 -6.01 -1.00 21.37
CA TYR A 115 -5.44 -0.11 22.40
C TYR A 115 -5.63 1.39 22.11
N LEU A 116 -6.12 1.77 20.93
CA LEU A 116 -6.46 3.14 20.56
C LEU A 116 -7.93 3.22 20.16
N ASP A 117 -8.61 4.22 20.71
CA ASP A 117 -9.82 4.78 20.11
C ASP A 117 -9.36 5.81 19.05
N MET A 118 -9.79 5.63 17.80
CA MET A 118 -9.31 6.41 16.66
C MET A 118 -10.47 7.00 15.86
N ASN A 119 -10.39 8.29 15.55
CA ASN A 119 -11.36 8.97 14.71
C ASN A 119 -10.66 9.78 13.61
N ARG A 120 -11.12 9.62 12.36
CA ARG A 120 -10.65 10.36 11.19
C ARG A 120 -11.72 11.32 10.71
N ILE A 121 -11.35 12.58 10.58
CA ILE A 121 -12.21 13.65 10.06
C ILE A 121 -11.63 14.08 8.71
N ALA A 122 -12.47 14.06 7.68
CA ALA A 122 -12.14 14.50 6.33
C ALA A 122 -12.91 15.79 6.03
N GLU A 123 -12.19 16.85 5.66
CA GLU A 123 -12.72 18.15 5.28
C GLU A 123 -12.23 18.53 3.88
N ASN A 124 -12.89 19.49 3.23
CA ASN A 124 -12.55 19.96 1.88
C ASN A 124 -12.36 18.84 0.85
N VAL A 125 -13.18 17.78 0.97
CA VAL A 125 -13.10 16.58 0.14
C VAL A 125 -13.40 16.92 -1.32
N THR A 126 -12.46 16.66 -2.22
CA THR A 126 -12.54 17.02 -3.64
C THR A 126 -11.95 15.92 -4.52
N VAL A 127 -12.64 15.51 -5.58
CA VAL A 127 -12.04 14.66 -6.63
C VAL A 127 -11.15 15.56 -7.49
N ILE A 128 -9.84 15.30 -7.49
CA ILE A 128 -8.82 16.16 -8.14
C ILE A 128 -8.25 15.56 -9.42
N SER A 129 -8.53 14.28 -9.68
CA SER A 129 -8.17 13.58 -10.91
C SER A 129 -9.19 12.48 -11.20
N PHE A 130 -9.49 12.25 -12.47
CA PHE A 130 -10.39 11.20 -12.94
C PHE A 130 -10.04 10.77 -14.36
N ASN A 131 -10.05 9.46 -14.64
CA ASN A 131 -9.83 8.94 -16.01
C ASN A 131 -10.78 7.79 -16.39
N GLY A 132 -11.87 7.59 -15.64
CA GLY A 132 -12.85 6.53 -15.88
C GLY A 132 -12.61 5.22 -15.09
N SER A 133 -11.36 4.84 -14.84
CA SER A 133 -11.00 3.65 -14.04
C SER A 133 -10.25 3.97 -12.75
N ARG A 134 -9.74 5.19 -12.63
CA ARG A 134 -9.06 5.74 -11.46
C ARG A 134 -9.62 7.14 -11.14
N ALA A 135 -9.67 7.46 -9.86
CA ALA A 135 -9.91 8.79 -9.36
C ALA A 135 -9.00 9.08 -8.16
N ASP A 136 -8.56 10.33 -8.01
CA ASP A 136 -7.79 10.75 -6.84
C ASP A 136 -8.64 11.73 -6.02
N VAL A 137 -8.80 11.42 -4.74
CA VAL A 137 -9.62 12.20 -3.79
C VAL A 137 -8.70 12.93 -2.84
N TYR A 138 -8.70 14.26 -2.91
CA TYR A 138 -8.07 15.13 -1.93
C TYR A 138 -8.97 15.31 -0.71
N ALA A 139 -8.38 15.36 0.48
CA ALA A 139 -9.02 15.84 1.70
C ALA A 139 -8.01 16.49 2.66
N ASP A 140 -8.46 17.50 3.40
CA ASP A 140 -7.78 17.90 4.63
C ASP A 140 -8.20 16.90 5.72
N MET A 141 -7.22 16.17 6.24
CA MET A 141 -7.43 15.07 7.18
C MET A 141 -6.99 15.47 8.59
N THR A 142 -7.80 15.09 9.56
CA THR A 142 -7.46 15.11 10.97
C THR A 142 -7.67 13.72 11.55
N ALA A 143 -6.63 13.14 12.13
CA ALA A 143 -6.70 11.92 12.92
C ALA A 143 -6.60 12.26 14.41
N GLU A 144 -7.59 11.86 15.17
CA GLU A 144 -7.64 11.98 16.63
C GLU A 144 -7.49 10.57 17.20
N THR A 145 -6.60 10.41 18.17
CA THR A 145 -6.36 9.14 18.83
C THR A 145 -6.39 9.30 20.33
N THR A 146 -6.98 8.34 21.02
CA THR A 146 -7.00 8.25 22.49
C THR A 146 -6.50 6.88 22.91
N MET A 147 -5.46 6.81 23.73
CA MET A 147 -5.00 5.55 24.29
C MET A 147 -6.00 5.06 25.34
N ILE A 148 -6.54 3.85 25.15
CA ILE A 148 -7.62 3.31 25.98
C ILE A 148 -7.20 3.15 27.44
N GLU A 149 -5.95 2.72 27.68
CA GLU A 149 -5.45 2.44 29.04
C GLU A 149 -5.24 3.72 29.86
N THR A 150 -4.68 4.77 29.25
CA THR A 150 -4.22 5.97 29.96
C THR A 150 -5.15 7.17 29.77
N GLY A 151 -5.98 7.16 28.72
CA GLY A 151 -6.76 8.32 28.28
C GLY A 151 -5.92 9.41 27.62
N GLU A 152 -4.65 9.17 27.33
CA GLU A 152 -3.80 10.13 26.63
C GLU A 152 -4.27 10.34 25.19
N THR A 153 -4.42 11.60 24.79
CA THR A 153 -4.93 11.98 23.46
C THR A 153 -3.82 12.54 22.59
N ALA A 154 -3.83 12.22 21.30
CA ALA A 154 -3.04 12.88 20.28
C ALA A 154 -3.91 13.30 19.09
N LYS A 155 -3.46 14.33 18.38
CA LYS A 155 -4.10 14.83 17.16
C LYS A 155 -3.05 15.05 16.11
N LYS A 156 -3.29 14.54 14.91
CA LYS A 156 -2.45 14.72 13.73
C LYS A 156 -3.30 15.28 12.60
N SER A 157 -2.87 16.36 11.99
CA SER A 157 -3.56 16.95 10.85
C SER A 157 -2.63 17.05 9.65
N GLY A 158 -3.21 16.99 8.47
CA GLY A 158 -2.45 17.03 7.23
C GLY A 158 -3.34 16.99 6.03
N LYS A 159 -2.73 16.91 4.86
CA LYS A 159 -3.41 16.75 3.59
C LYS A 159 -3.29 15.30 3.15
N GLN A 160 -4.36 14.74 2.59
CA GLN A 160 -4.35 13.38 2.07
C GLN A 160 -4.83 13.36 0.63
N VAL A 161 -4.16 12.55 -0.19
CA VAL A 161 -4.71 12.08 -1.47
C VAL A 161 -4.97 10.58 -1.35
N THR A 162 -6.22 10.21 -1.56
CA THR A 162 -6.67 8.81 -1.61
C THR A 162 -6.94 8.42 -3.05
N ILE A 163 -6.22 7.42 -3.53
CA ILE A 163 -6.42 6.86 -4.87
C ILE A 163 -7.53 5.83 -4.80
N MET A 164 -8.54 6.04 -5.64
CA MET A 164 -9.68 5.17 -5.81
C MET A 164 -9.55 4.46 -7.15
N GLN A 165 -9.70 3.14 -7.14
CA GLN A 165 -9.74 2.29 -8.33
C GLN A 165 -11.15 1.77 -8.55
N LYS A 166 -11.66 1.88 -9.77
CA LYS A 166 -12.96 1.32 -10.13
C LYS A 166 -12.85 -0.20 -10.25
N THR A 167 -13.79 -0.90 -9.63
CA THR A 167 -13.92 -2.37 -9.69
C THR A 167 -15.37 -2.74 -10.03
N ASP A 168 -15.62 -4.02 -10.27
CA ASP A 168 -16.99 -4.54 -10.45
C ASP A 168 -17.87 -4.32 -9.20
N ASP A 169 -17.25 -4.20 -8.02
CA ASP A 169 -17.90 -3.99 -6.72
C ASP A 169 -17.88 -2.52 -6.25
N GLY A 170 -17.71 -1.57 -7.18
CA GLY A 170 -17.64 -0.13 -6.91
C GLY A 170 -16.21 0.41 -6.82
N TRP A 171 -16.05 1.62 -6.29
CA TRP A 171 -14.75 2.25 -6.12
C TRP A 171 -14.06 1.75 -4.84
N LYS A 172 -12.77 1.41 -4.95
CA LYS A 172 -11.97 0.86 -3.85
C LYS A 172 -10.72 1.68 -3.63
N VAL A 173 -10.34 1.89 -2.38
CA VAL A 173 -9.09 2.56 -2.02
C VAL A 173 -7.91 1.69 -2.44
N SER A 174 -7.11 2.16 -3.38
CA SER A 174 -5.89 1.49 -3.82
C SER A 174 -4.62 2.17 -3.35
N GLY A 175 -4.68 3.43 -2.89
CA GLY A 175 -3.50 4.10 -2.34
C GLY A 175 -3.85 5.26 -1.42
N ILE A 176 -2.98 5.53 -0.46
CA ILE A 176 -3.16 6.62 0.52
C ILE A 176 -1.84 7.38 0.68
N PHE A 177 -1.84 8.67 0.35
CA PHE A 177 -0.69 9.55 0.45
C PHE A 177 -1.02 10.66 1.43
N PHE A 178 -0.36 10.68 2.58
CA PHE A 178 -0.61 11.66 3.65
C PHE A 178 0.62 12.53 3.86
N GLN A 179 0.42 13.84 3.81
CA GLN A 179 1.42 14.85 4.12
C GLN A 179 1.01 15.58 5.40
N GLU A 180 1.76 15.37 6.47
CA GLU A 180 1.57 16.08 7.73
C GLU A 180 1.78 17.59 7.55
N SER A 181 0.94 18.40 8.21
CA SER A 181 1.01 19.87 8.19
C SER A 181 1.60 20.46 9.46
#